data_AF-A0A846D541-F1
#
_entry.id   AF-A0A846D541-F1
#
_cell.length_a   1.000
_cell.length_b   1.000
_cell.length_c   1.000
_cell.angle_alpha   90.00
_cell.angle_beta   90.00
_cell.angle_gamma   90.00
#
_symmetry.space_group_name_H-M   'P 1'
#
loop_
_entity.id
_entity.type
_entity.pdbx_description
1 polymer ?
#
loop_
_entity_poly.entity_id
_entity_poly.type
_entity_poly.pdbx_seq_one_letter_code
_entity_poly.pdbx_strand_id
1 'polypeptide(L)'
;MSLTFEEIAIAFRNCNGDSKSSFKDYLKNLYKSKENYDNGFILSNVNNYILTDIEKLLDKSILNICATDDLIIKGYFSWGFVTSYYANFF
;
A
#
# COMPACT_ATOMS: atom_id res chain seq x y z
N MET A 1 -7.37 0.35 -22.05
CA MET A 1 -6.38 -0.60 -22.61
C MET A 1 -5.78 -1.35 -21.42
N SER A 2 -5.90 -2.68 -21.38
CA SER A 2 -5.34 -3.50 -20.30
C SER A 2 -3.87 -3.74 -20.58
N LEU A 3 -3.02 -3.61 -19.56
CA LEU A 3 -1.62 -4.05 -19.65
C LEU A 3 -1.56 -5.58 -19.71
N THR A 4 -0.60 -6.09 -20.47
CA THR A 4 -0.26 -7.52 -20.53
C THR A 4 0.55 -7.94 -19.30
N PHE A 5 0.55 -9.24 -18.96
CA PHE A 5 1.35 -9.75 -17.83
C PHE A 5 2.85 -9.48 -17.98
N GLU A 6 3.34 -9.43 -19.22
CA GLU A 6 4.74 -9.15 -19.52
C GLU A 6 5.08 -7.68 -19.26
N GLU A 7 4.20 -6.75 -19.64
CA GLU A 7 4.34 -5.33 -19.32
C GLU A 7 4.23 -5.08 -17.81
N ILE A 8 3.36 -5.81 -17.12
CA ILE A 8 3.26 -5.80 -15.66
C ILE A 8 4.58 -6.29 -15.06
N ALA A 9 5.09 -7.46 -15.47
CA ALA A 9 6.34 -8.02 -14.97
C ALA A 9 7.55 -7.10 -15.24
N ILE A 10 7.61 -6.45 -16.40
CA ILE A 10 8.65 -5.46 -16.74
C ILE A 10 8.55 -4.22 -15.84
N ALA A 11 7.33 -3.72 -15.58
CA ALA A 11 7.11 -2.59 -14.69
C ALA A 11 7.55 -2.89 -13.24
N PHE A 12 7.44 -4.16 -12.81
CA PHE A 12 7.89 -4.62 -11.50
C PHE A 12 9.36 -5.07 -11.46
N ARG A 13 10.04 -5.24 -12.61
CA ARG A 13 11.43 -5.73 -12.69
C ARG A 13 12.48 -4.82 -12.03
N ASN A 14 12.15 -3.54 -11.86
CA ASN A 14 12.93 -2.53 -11.11
C ASN A 14 12.17 -2.01 -9.88
N CYS A 15 11.05 -2.65 -9.51
CA CYS A 15 10.31 -2.34 -8.29
C CYS A 15 10.84 -3.22 -7.15
N ASN A 16 11.87 -2.73 -6.46
CA ASN A 16 12.59 -3.49 -5.45
C ASN A 16 12.10 -3.16 -4.03
N GLY A 17 11.05 -2.32 -3.90
CA GLY A 17 10.57 -1.85 -2.59
C GLY A 17 11.56 -0.93 -1.87
N ASP A 18 12.57 -0.40 -2.56
CA ASP A 18 13.70 0.35 -1.95
C ASP A 18 13.31 1.75 -1.43
N SER A 19 12.02 2.08 -1.45
CA SER A 19 11.52 3.33 -0.91
C SER A 19 11.39 3.23 0.62
N LYS A 20 12.20 4.01 1.35
CA LYS A 20 12.19 4.00 2.82
C LYS A 20 10.97 4.71 3.43
N SER A 21 10.18 5.44 2.63
CA SER A 21 9.07 6.28 3.08
C SER A 21 7.79 5.97 2.32
N SER A 22 6.62 6.35 2.87
CA SER A 22 5.36 6.19 2.12
C SER A 22 5.31 7.11 0.90
N PHE A 23 4.46 6.81 -0.07
CA PHE A 23 4.27 7.70 -1.21
C PHE A 23 3.74 9.07 -0.77
N LYS A 24 2.86 9.09 0.23
CA LYS A 24 2.36 10.33 0.84
C LYS A 24 3.48 11.19 1.41
N ASP A 25 4.42 10.58 2.13
CA ASP A 25 5.54 11.33 2.72
C ASP A 25 6.52 11.81 1.66
N TYR A 26 6.73 11.01 0.61
CA TYR A 26 7.50 11.45 -0.56
C TYR A 26 6.88 12.70 -1.21
N LEU A 27 5.56 12.70 -1.45
CA LEU A 27 4.86 13.83 -2.05
C LEU A 27 4.90 15.09 -1.17
N LYS A 28 4.76 14.93 0.16
CA LYS A 28 4.86 16.07 1.10
C LYS A 28 6.23 16.74 1.09
N ASN A 29 7.28 15.93 0.93
CA ASN A 29 8.66 16.41 0.91
C ASN A 29 9.13 16.81 -0.50
N LEU A 30 8.26 16.65 -1.51
CA LEU A 30 8.58 16.98 -2.88
C LEU A 30 8.56 18.50 -3.08
N TYR A 31 9.75 19.09 -3.17
CA TYR A 31 9.86 20.51 -3.53
C TYR A 31 9.78 20.70 -5.04
N LYS A 32 8.78 21.45 -5.50
CA LYS A 32 8.57 21.83 -6.90
C LYS A 32 8.26 23.32 -7.00
N SER A 33 8.75 23.97 -8.06
CA SER A 33 8.41 25.37 -8.34
C SER A 33 6.92 25.49 -8.70
N LYS A 34 6.38 26.70 -8.57
CA LYS A 34 5.01 27.02 -9.00
C LYS A 34 4.76 26.65 -10.47
N GLU A 35 5.73 26.94 -11.33
CA GLU A 35 5.68 26.62 -12.76
C GLU A 35 5.57 25.11 -13.03
N ASN A 36 6.23 24.27 -12.21
CA ASN A 36 6.08 22.82 -12.33
C ASN A 36 4.65 22.37 -11.98
N TYR A 37 4.01 22.97 -10.98
CA TYR A 37 2.62 22.65 -10.65
C TYR A 37 1.64 23.15 -11.71
N ASP A 38 1.89 24.32 -12.28
CA ASP A 38 1.03 24.92 -13.30
C ASP A 38 1.10 24.17 -14.64
N ASN A 39 2.29 23.66 -15.01
CA ASN A 39 2.51 22.95 -16.28
C ASN A 39 2.49 21.41 -16.16
N GLY A 40 2.45 20.88 -14.93
CA GLY A 40 2.61 19.46 -14.63
C GLY A 40 4.06 18.99 -14.67
N PHE A 41 4.35 17.91 -13.95
CA PHE A 41 5.66 17.26 -13.95
C PHE A 41 5.53 15.74 -13.82
N ILE A 42 6.54 15.02 -14.30
CA ILE A 42 6.62 13.57 -14.20
C ILE A 42 7.41 13.20 -12.95
N LEU A 43 6.88 12.23 -12.19
CA LEU A 43 7.56 11.64 -11.05
C LEU A 43 8.16 10.30 -11.45
N SER A 44 9.47 10.18 -11.31
CA SER A 44 10.20 8.93 -11.50
C SER A 44 9.99 7.99 -10.30
N ASN A 45 9.97 6.68 -10.54
CA ASN A 45 9.96 5.64 -9.50
C ASN A 45 8.74 5.63 -8.57
N VAL A 46 7.61 6.21 -8.96
CA VAL A 46 6.35 6.17 -8.20
C VAL A 46 5.93 4.74 -7.86
N ASN A 47 6.15 3.80 -8.79
CA ASN A 47 5.82 2.40 -8.61
C ASN A 47 6.53 1.76 -7.40
N ASN A 48 7.75 2.19 -7.06
CA ASN A 48 8.46 1.71 -5.87
C ASN A 48 7.77 2.17 -4.57
N TYR A 49 7.35 3.44 -4.51
CA TYR A 49 6.61 3.95 -3.35
C TYR A 49 5.24 3.27 -3.20
N ILE A 50 4.53 3.06 -4.31
CA ILE A 50 3.26 2.34 -4.31
C ILE A 50 3.46 0.89 -3.83
N LEU A 51 4.49 0.20 -4.31
CA LEU A 51 4.79 -1.17 -3.89
C LEU A 51 5.13 -1.22 -2.39
N THR A 52 5.98 -0.31 -1.89
CA THR A 52 6.27 -0.20 -0.45
C THR A 52 5.00 0.01 0.38
N ASP A 53 4.07 0.85 -0.09
CA ASP A 53 2.82 1.10 0.64
C ASP A 53 1.90 -0.14 0.61
N ILE A 54 1.84 -0.87 -0.51
CA ILE A 54 1.12 -2.14 -0.61
C ILE A 54 1.72 -3.20 0.33
N GLU A 55 3.04 -3.34 0.36
CA GLU A 55 3.75 -4.27 1.26
C GLU A 55 3.42 -3.96 2.72
N LYS A 56 3.49 -2.68 3.13
CA LYS A 56 3.12 -2.25 4.49
C LYS A 56 1.67 -2.57 4.85
N LEU A 57 0.75 -2.43 3.88
CA LEU A 57 -0.65 -2.77 4.08
C LEU A 57 -0.87 -4.28 4.19
N LEU A 58 -0.15 -5.07 3.39
CA LEU A 58 -0.19 -6.52 3.45
C LEU A 58 0.32 -7.02 4.80
N ASP A 59 1.47 -6.53 5.28
CA ASP A 59 2.03 -6.89 6.58
C ASP A 59 1.05 -6.61 7.72
N LYS A 60 0.43 -5.42 7.71
CA LYS A 60 -0.60 -5.06 8.70
C LYS A 60 -1.82 -5.96 8.62
N SER A 61 -2.22 -6.35 7.41
CA SER A 61 -3.37 -7.23 7.21
C SER A 61 -3.09 -8.62 7.76
N ILE A 62 -1.91 -9.18 7.48
CA ILE A 62 -1.46 -10.47 8.04
C ILE A 62 -1.41 -10.39 9.57
N LEU A 63 -0.80 -9.34 10.13
CA LEU A 63 -0.70 -9.17 11.58
C LEU A 63 -2.08 -9.06 12.24
N ASN A 64 -3.01 -8.33 11.61
CA ASN A 64 -4.38 -8.24 12.08
C ASN A 64 -5.11 -9.59 12.05
N ILE A 65 -4.91 -10.39 10.99
CA ILE A 65 -5.47 -11.75 10.90
C ILE A 65 -4.94 -12.61 12.04
N CYS A 66 -3.61 -12.67 12.22
CA CYS A 66 -3.00 -13.48 13.28
C CYS A 66 -3.43 -13.02 14.69
N ALA A 67 -3.48 -11.70 14.93
CA ALA A 67 -3.94 -11.16 16.21
C ALA A 67 -5.40 -11.49 16.46
N THR A 68 -6.23 -11.42 15.42
CA THR A 68 -7.65 -11.76 15.50
C THR A 68 -7.84 -13.24 15.82
N ASP A 69 -7.12 -14.13 15.14
CA ASP A 69 -7.14 -15.57 15.42
C ASP A 69 -6.76 -15.88 16.87
N ASP A 70 -5.70 -15.26 17.40
CA ASP A 70 -5.28 -15.41 18.80
C ASP A 70 -6.37 -14.96 19.78
N LEU A 71 -7.03 -13.84 19.50
CA LEU A 71 -8.12 -13.33 20.33
C LEU A 71 -9.37 -14.22 20.28
N ILE A 72 -9.68 -14.82 19.13
CA ILE A 72 -10.76 -15.80 18.97
C ILE A 72 -10.44 -17.07 19.75
N ILE A 73 -9.22 -17.61 19.62
CA ILE A 73 -8.77 -18.81 20.33
C ILE A 73 -8.84 -18.60 21.84
N LYS A 74 -8.50 -17.40 22.32
CA LYS A 74 -8.59 -17.03 23.75
C LYS A 74 -10.03 -16.73 24.22
N GLY A 75 -11.01 -16.74 23.31
CA GLY A 75 -12.42 -16.53 23.63
C GLY A 75 -12.83 -15.08 23.87
N TYR A 76 -11.99 -14.09 23.50
CA TYR A 76 -12.32 -12.68 23.66
C TYR A 76 -13.33 -12.18 22.63
N PHE A 77 -13.28 -12.71 21.40
CA PHE A 77 -14.18 -12.37 20.30
C PHE A 77 -14.63 -13.60 19.54
N SER A 78 -15.69 -13.46 18.73
CA SER A 78 -16.13 -14.48 17.78
C SER A 78 -15.85 -14.03 16.34
N TRP A 79 -15.78 -14.98 15.42
CA TRP A 79 -15.70 -14.69 13.98
C TRP A 79 -16.84 -13.75 13.51
N GLY A 80 -18.05 -13.90 14.05
CA GLY A 80 -19.17 -13.00 13.71
C GLY A 80 -18.94 -11.54 14.10
N PHE A 81 -18.32 -11.30 15.27
CA PHE A 81 -17.94 -9.95 15.70
C PHE A 81 -16.86 -9.36 14.79
N VAL A 82 -15.83 -10.15 14.49
CA VAL A 82 -14.71 -9.78 13.63
C VAL A 82 -15.18 -9.44 12.22
N THR A 83 -15.99 -10.31 11.61
CA THR A 83 -16.53 -10.08 10.26
C THR A 83 -17.38 -8.82 10.23
N SER A 84 -18.22 -8.59 11.24
CA SER A 84 -19.03 -7.37 11.33
C SER A 84 -18.18 -6.11 11.51
N TYR A 85 -17.10 -6.17 12.29
CA TYR A 85 -16.17 -5.07 12.47
C TYR A 85 -15.48 -4.71 11.15
N TYR A 86 -14.87 -5.69 10.47
CA TYR A 86 -14.15 -5.44 9.22
C TYR A 86 -15.07 -5.09 8.05
N ALA A 87 -16.30 -5.61 8.00
CA ALA A 87 -17.28 -5.24 6.98
C ALA A 87 -17.74 -3.78 7.05
N ASN A 88 -17.49 -3.06 8.16
CA ASN A 88 -17.80 -1.63 8.26
C ASN A 88 -16.67 -0.72 7.74
N PHE A 89 -15.50 -1.26 7.40
CA PHE A 89 -14.38 -0.49 6.86
C PHE A 89 -14.26 -0.55 5.34
N PHE A 90 -15.11 -1.35 4.68
CA PHE A 90 -15.19 -1.51 3.23
C PHE A 90 -16.61 -1.16 2.75
#